data_AF-A0A226D1Q0-F1
#
_entry.id   AF-A0A226D1Q0-F1
#
_cell.length_a   1.000
_cell.length_b   1.000
_cell.length_c   1.000
_cell.angle_alpha   90.00
_cell.angle_beta   90.00
_cell.angle_gamma   90.00
#
_symmetry.space_group_name_H-M   'P 1'
#
loop_
_entity.id
_entity.type
_entity.pdbx_description
1 polymer ?
#
loop_
_entity_poly.entity_id
_entity_poly.type
_entity_poly.pdbx_seq_one_letter_code
_entity_poly.pdbx_strand_id
1 'polypeptide(L)'
;MVKHFSIVFIASTSLALVVIMICSPSIEADEAPVTQGSKLSLLDCQKIVNLITKKVIKLFHTCSKEVRQNSTKQEFEKKTSCIIRCVLDNVGLLTEEGTCTPDTVQSFLNIHIPDEAHDFAHWATEHCVTDYGSKLDKSQEFCESYGEFVKCLLKLFADFQAFSEAANCKFKTNPMGR
;
A
#
# COMPACT_ATOMS: atom_id res chain seq x y z
N MET A 1 -5.89 -13.14 -26.23
CA MET A 1 -5.17 -11.91 -25.84
C MET A 1 -5.85 -11.11 -24.70
N VAL A 2 -6.80 -11.68 -23.94
CA VAL A 2 -7.60 -10.91 -22.95
C VAL A 2 -7.14 -11.12 -21.49
N LYS A 3 -6.33 -12.15 -21.19
CA LYS A 3 -5.94 -12.49 -19.80
C LYS A 3 -4.84 -11.60 -19.17
N HIS A 4 -3.96 -10.99 -19.97
CA HIS A 4 -2.85 -10.19 -19.44
C HIS A 4 -3.26 -8.79 -18.96
N PHE A 5 -4.39 -8.26 -19.46
CA PHE A 5 -4.88 -6.96 -19.03
C PHE A 5 -5.39 -7.01 -17.57
N SER A 6 -5.91 -8.15 -17.12
CA SER A 6 -6.45 -8.32 -15.77
C SER A 6 -5.38 -8.27 -14.67
N ILE A 7 -4.19 -8.86 -14.86
CA ILE A 7 -3.16 -8.90 -13.80
C ILE A 7 -2.53 -7.52 -13.57
N VAL A 8 -2.30 -6.76 -14.64
CA VAL A 8 -1.78 -5.39 -14.56
C VAL A 8 -2.81 -4.46 -13.92
N PHE A 9 -4.10 -4.64 -14.24
CA PHE A 9 -5.18 -3.91 -13.57
C PHE A 9 -5.23 -4.25 -12.08
N ILE A 10 -5.20 -5.54 -11.71
CA ILE A 10 -5.23 -6.01 -10.31
C ILE A 10 -4.08 -5.40 -9.51
N ALA A 11 -2.83 -5.50 -9.97
CA ALA A 11 -1.68 -4.96 -9.23
C ALA A 11 -1.75 -3.43 -9.03
N SER A 12 -2.21 -2.68 -10.06
CA SER A 12 -2.37 -1.22 -9.95
C SER A 12 -3.55 -0.81 -9.05
N THR A 13 -4.65 -1.57 -9.07
CA THR A 13 -5.80 -1.35 -8.19
C THR A 13 -5.49 -1.77 -6.76
N SER A 14 -4.65 -2.78 -6.55
CA SER A 14 -4.27 -3.26 -5.22
C SER A 14 -3.39 -2.25 -4.48
N LEU A 15 -2.41 -1.61 -5.16
CA LEU A 15 -1.61 -0.55 -4.54
C LEU A 15 -2.41 0.75 -4.30
N ALA A 16 -3.44 1.01 -5.11
CA ALA A 16 -4.40 2.07 -4.86
C ALA A 16 -5.29 1.79 -3.64
N LEU A 17 -5.77 0.55 -3.50
CA LEU A 17 -6.58 0.07 -2.38
C LEU A 17 -5.83 0.11 -1.03
N VAL A 18 -4.51 -0.14 -1.05
CA VAL A 18 -3.61 0.03 0.11
C VAL A 18 -3.78 1.40 0.73
N VAL A 19 -3.80 2.45 -0.09
CA VAL A 19 -3.96 3.80 0.44
C VAL A 19 -5.41 4.01 0.89
N ILE A 20 -6.41 3.59 0.09
CA ILE A 20 -7.84 3.83 0.32
C ILE A 20 -8.31 3.48 1.74
N MET A 21 -7.77 2.42 2.36
CA MET A 21 -8.22 1.99 3.69
C MET A 21 -7.35 2.41 4.87
N ILE A 22 -6.14 2.96 4.67
CA ILE A 22 -5.39 3.70 5.73
C ILE A 22 -6.22 4.88 6.27
N CYS A 23 -7.24 5.25 5.50
CA CYS A 23 -7.99 6.47 5.66
C CYS A 23 -9.48 6.29 5.94
N SER A 24 -9.90 5.08 6.28
CA SER A 24 -11.25 4.84 6.79
C SER A 24 -11.22 4.85 8.33
N PRO A 25 -11.66 5.93 9.00
CA PRO A 25 -11.93 5.85 10.42
C PRO A 25 -13.20 4.99 10.58
N SER A 26 -13.00 3.71 10.88
CA SER A 26 -14.09 2.85 11.36
C SER A 26 -13.60 2.12 12.59
N ILE A 27 -13.22 2.91 13.60
CA ILE A 27 -13.19 2.49 14.99
C ILE A 27 -13.73 3.68 15.80
N GLU A 28 -15.06 3.81 15.88
CA GLU A 28 -15.66 4.33 17.10
C GLU A 28 -15.47 3.23 18.16
N ALA A 29 -14.30 3.23 18.80
CA ALA A 29 -14.11 2.51 20.04
C ALA A 29 -14.70 3.37 21.14
N ASP A 30 -15.60 2.76 21.91
CA ASP A 30 -16.18 3.31 23.12
C ASP A 30 -15.14 4.01 24.01
N GLU A 31 -15.61 5.13 24.56
CA GLU A 31 -14.99 6.12 25.42
C GLU A 31 -13.73 5.70 26.21
N ALA A 32 -12.58 6.22 25.78
CA ALA A 32 -11.52 6.69 26.68
C ALA A 32 -11.25 8.18 26.37
N PRO A 33 -10.92 9.03 27.37
CA PRO A 33 -10.69 10.45 27.12
C PRO A 33 -9.38 10.63 26.35
N VAL A 34 -9.48 10.62 25.02
CA VAL A 34 -8.41 11.04 24.12
C VAL A 34 -8.31 12.55 24.23
N THR A 35 -7.24 13.00 24.86
CA THR A 35 -6.76 14.39 24.85
C THR A 35 -6.74 14.94 23.43
N GLN A 36 -7.29 16.14 23.27
CA GLN A 36 -7.46 16.89 22.02
C GLN A 36 -6.22 16.83 21.11
N GLY A 37 -6.30 15.99 20.08
CA GLY A 37 -5.43 16.00 18.89
C GLY A 37 -6.32 15.71 17.69
N SER A 38 -6.32 16.63 16.73
CA SER A 38 -7.06 16.71 15.47
C SER A 38 -7.95 15.52 15.06
N LYS A 39 -9.28 15.72 15.00
CA LYS A 39 -10.19 14.84 14.25
C LYS A 39 -9.84 14.95 12.76
N LEU A 40 -9.03 14.03 12.25
CA LEU A 40 -8.86 13.86 10.80
C LEU A 40 -10.23 13.54 10.20
N SER A 41 -10.77 14.44 9.38
CA SER A 41 -12.09 14.22 8.79
C SER A 41 -11.98 13.10 7.74
N LEU A 42 -12.97 12.19 7.70
CA LEU A 42 -13.03 11.08 6.73
C LEU A 42 -12.88 11.58 5.27
N LEU A 43 -13.30 12.82 4.99
CA LEU A 43 -13.16 13.50 3.70
C LEU A 43 -11.70 13.86 3.34
N ASP A 44 -10.85 14.14 4.32
CA ASP A 44 -9.44 14.49 4.06
C ASP A 44 -8.63 13.24 3.78
N CYS A 45 -8.98 12.16 4.45
CA CYS A 45 -8.31 10.90 4.27
C CYS A 45 -8.56 10.30 2.87
N GLN A 46 -9.81 10.32 2.38
CA GLN A 46 -10.10 9.94 0.98
C GLN A 46 -9.33 10.79 -0.05
N LYS A 47 -9.05 12.07 0.24
CA LYS A 47 -8.25 12.93 -0.66
C LYS A 47 -6.79 12.50 -0.68
N ILE A 48 -6.17 12.27 0.48
CA ILE A 48 -4.77 11.84 0.61
C ILE A 48 -4.56 10.54 -0.14
N VAL A 49 -5.45 9.60 0.08
CA VAL A 49 -5.57 8.34 -0.66
C VAL A 49 -5.54 8.54 -2.15
N ASN A 50 -6.45 9.38 -2.65
CA ASN A 50 -6.60 9.60 -4.07
C ASN A 50 -5.35 10.25 -4.66
N LEU A 51 -4.67 11.12 -3.91
CA LEU A 51 -3.42 11.74 -4.31
C LEU A 51 -2.30 10.71 -4.44
N ILE A 52 -2.09 9.87 -3.42
CA ILE A 52 -1.05 8.85 -3.45
C ILE A 52 -1.36 7.80 -4.52
N THR A 53 -2.61 7.34 -4.60
CA THR A 53 -3.09 6.43 -5.65
C THR A 53 -2.78 6.96 -7.04
N LYS A 54 -3.12 8.22 -7.32
CA LYS A 54 -2.83 8.86 -8.61
C LYS A 54 -1.33 8.91 -8.89
N LYS A 55 -0.52 9.25 -7.88
CA LYS A 55 0.95 9.27 -7.99
C LYS A 55 1.49 7.88 -8.31
N VAL A 56 1.08 6.86 -7.55
CA VAL A 56 1.47 5.46 -7.73
C VAL A 56 1.07 4.94 -9.11
N ILE A 57 -0.16 5.16 -9.57
CA ILE A 57 -0.61 4.74 -10.90
C ILE A 57 0.24 5.39 -12.00
N LYS A 58 0.56 6.68 -11.85
CA LYS A 58 1.43 7.39 -12.80
C LYS A 58 2.83 6.77 -12.83
N LEU A 59 3.43 6.52 -11.67
CA LEU A 59 4.74 5.86 -11.57
C LEU A 59 4.70 4.44 -12.14
N PHE A 60 3.66 3.68 -11.83
CA PHE A 60 3.48 2.34 -12.36
C PHE A 60 3.45 2.32 -13.89
N HIS A 61 2.74 3.26 -14.53
CA HIS A 61 2.77 3.39 -15.99
C HIS A 61 4.16 3.76 -16.53
N THR A 62 4.89 4.65 -15.86
CA THR A 62 6.26 5.01 -16.24
C THR A 62 7.20 3.80 -16.14
N CYS A 63 7.24 3.16 -14.97
CA CYS A 63 8.05 1.97 -14.71
C CYS A 63 7.69 0.81 -15.64
N SER A 64 6.40 0.60 -15.91
CA SER A 64 5.95 -0.43 -16.86
C SER A 64 6.48 -0.19 -18.27
N LYS A 65 6.50 1.06 -18.73
CA LYS A 65 7.05 1.42 -20.04
C LYS A 65 8.56 1.17 -20.08
N GLU A 66 9.27 1.58 -19.04
CA GLU A 66 10.73 1.39 -18.94
C GLU A 66 11.11 -0.09 -18.95
N VAL A 67 10.48 -0.91 -18.10
CA VAL A 67 10.72 -2.35 -18.06
C VAL A 67 10.38 -3.00 -19.41
N ARG A 68 9.29 -2.57 -20.06
CA ARG A 68 8.88 -3.07 -21.37
C ARG A 68 9.85 -2.69 -22.50
N GLN A 69 10.42 -1.50 -22.47
CA GLN A 69 11.40 -1.05 -23.48
C GLN A 69 12.70 -1.85 -23.39
N ASN A 70 13.06 -2.32 -22.20
CA ASN A 70 14.29 -3.07 -21.92
C ASN A 70 14.08 -4.60 -21.87
N SER A 71 12.94 -5.10 -22.36
CA SER A 71 12.62 -6.53 -22.28
C SER A 71 11.92 -7.03 -23.54
N THR A 72 12.15 -8.28 -23.90
CA THR A 72 11.29 -8.98 -24.86
C THR A 72 9.90 -9.20 -24.25
N LYS A 73 8.92 -9.53 -25.09
CA LYS A 73 7.55 -9.82 -24.62
C LYS A 73 7.51 -10.94 -23.56
N GLN A 74 8.34 -11.98 -23.73
CA GLN A 74 8.37 -13.12 -22.80
C GLN A 74 9.08 -12.77 -21.48
N GLU A 75 10.12 -11.94 -21.52
CA GLU A 75 10.81 -11.47 -20.31
C GLU A 75 9.97 -10.46 -19.54
N PHE A 76 9.21 -9.61 -20.24
CA PHE A 76 8.35 -8.60 -19.62
C PHE A 76 7.36 -9.22 -18.63
N GLU A 77 6.78 -10.37 -18.98
CA GLU A 77 5.84 -11.09 -18.09
C GLU A 77 6.51 -11.54 -16.78
N LYS A 78 7.78 -11.98 -16.86
CA LYS A 78 8.58 -12.39 -15.69
C LYS A 78 9.07 -11.19 -14.87
N LYS A 79 9.29 -10.04 -15.50
CA LYS A 79 9.80 -8.81 -14.86
C LYS A 79 8.70 -7.93 -14.26
N THR A 80 7.49 -8.45 -14.06
CA THR A 80 6.40 -7.69 -13.43
C THR A 80 6.80 -7.17 -12.03
N SER A 81 7.53 -7.96 -11.24
CA SER A 81 8.03 -7.52 -9.92
C SER A 81 9.11 -6.42 -10.02
N CYS A 82 9.79 -6.31 -11.17
CA CYS A 82 10.72 -5.20 -11.40
C CYS A 82 10.02 -3.86 -11.62
N ILE A 83 8.76 -3.87 -12.09
CA ILE A 83 7.92 -2.66 -12.14
C ILE A 83 7.67 -2.17 -10.71
N ILE A 84 7.39 -3.09 -9.78
CA ILE A 84 7.19 -2.79 -8.36
C ILE A 84 8.46 -2.21 -7.74
N ARG A 85 9.63 -2.82 -7.97
CA ARG A 85 10.92 -2.26 -7.54
C ARG A 85 11.07 -0.81 -8.00
N CYS A 86 10.84 -0.54 -9.28
CA CYS A 86 10.94 0.81 -9.84
C CYS A 86 9.96 1.79 -9.17
N VAL A 87 8.72 1.36 -8.88
CA VAL A 87 7.75 2.22 -8.18
C VAL A 87 8.22 2.53 -6.77
N LEU A 88 8.67 1.53 -6.00
CA LEU A 88 9.17 1.69 -4.63
C LEU A 88 10.36 2.65 -4.56
N ASP A 89 11.28 2.54 -5.53
CA ASP A 89 12.41 3.45 -5.69
C ASP A 89 11.94 4.90 -5.96
N ASN A 90 11.04 5.09 -6.93
CA ASN A 90 10.53 6.41 -7.30
C ASN A 90 9.67 7.09 -6.23
N VAL A 91 9.10 6.33 -5.29
CA VAL A 91 8.39 6.90 -4.13
C VAL A 91 9.30 7.13 -2.93
N GLY A 92 10.58 6.75 -3.01
CA GLY A 92 11.55 6.94 -1.92
C GLY A 92 11.40 5.95 -0.77
N LEU A 93 10.84 4.76 -1.03
CA LEU A 93 10.72 3.69 -0.04
C LEU A 93 11.96 2.78 0.01
N LEU A 94 12.87 2.91 -0.96
CA LEU A 94 14.10 2.12 -1.01
C LEU A 94 15.33 2.98 -0.67
N THR A 95 16.31 2.37 -0.01
CA THR A 95 17.66 2.94 0.12
C THR A 95 18.43 2.82 -1.19
N GLU A 96 19.65 3.36 -1.26
CA GLU A 96 20.54 3.21 -2.41
C GLU A 96 20.89 1.74 -2.69
N GLU A 97 20.90 0.89 -1.67
CA GLU A 97 21.10 -0.56 -1.77
C GLU A 97 19.86 -1.28 -2.33
N GLY A 98 18.72 -0.59 -2.41
CA GLY A 98 17.45 -1.16 -2.87
C GLY A 98 16.68 -1.89 -1.78
N THR A 99 16.98 -1.67 -0.50
CA THR A 99 16.28 -2.25 0.65
C THR A 99 15.26 -1.28 1.23
N CYS A 100 14.27 -1.80 1.96
CA CYS A 100 13.26 -0.99 2.64
C CYS A 100 13.53 -1.05 4.15
N THR A 101 13.57 0.12 4.80
CA THR A 101 13.92 0.26 6.21
C THR A 101 12.85 1.08 6.93
N PRO A 102 12.78 1.02 8.28
CA PRO A 102 11.91 1.91 9.03
C PRO A 102 12.14 3.39 8.69
N ASP A 103 13.38 3.79 8.42
CA ASP A 103 13.73 5.18 8.08
C ASP A 103 13.18 5.59 6.71
N THR A 104 13.27 4.73 5.69
CA THR A 104 12.69 5.02 4.36
C THR A 104 11.16 5.08 4.41
N VAL A 105 10.54 4.25 5.24
CA VAL A 105 9.10 4.31 5.52
C VAL A 105 8.74 5.62 6.21
N GLN A 106 9.42 5.99 7.30
CA GLN A 106 9.16 7.26 7.99
C GLN A 106 9.30 8.46 7.05
N SER A 107 10.34 8.48 6.21
CA SER A 107 10.52 9.52 5.20
C SER A 107 9.35 9.59 4.23
N PHE A 108 8.87 8.44 3.73
CA PHE A 108 7.69 8.39 2.88
C PHE A 108 6.44 8.93 3.59
N LEU A 109 6.22 8.53 4.86
CA LEU A 109 5.07 8.98 5.65
C LEU A 109 5.11 10.50 5.84
N ASN A 110 6.25 11.07 6.25
CA ASN A 110 6.41 12.51 6.46
C ASN A 110 6.07 13.36 5.21
N ILE A 111 6.27 12.81 4.01
CA ILE A 111 6.05 13.54 2.75
C ILE A 111 4.61 13.38 2.26
N HIS A 112 3.97 12.24 2.55
CA HIS A 112 2.73 11.84 1.86
C HIS A 112 1.52 11.61 2.77
N ILE A 113 1.75 11.36 4.05
CA ILE A 113 0.73 10.99 5.02
C ILE A 113 0.71 12.06 6.12
N PRO A 114 -0.46 12.59 6.51
CA PRO A 114 -0.54 13.46 7.68
C PRO A 114 -0.07 12.75 8.94
N ASP A 115 0.56 13.50 9.84
CA ASP A 115 1.13 12.99 11.09
C ASP A 115 0.13 12.15 11.90
N GLU A 116 -1.16 12.51 11.87
CA GLU A 116 -2.21 11.78 12.60
C GLU A 116 -2.43 10.33 12.12
N ALA A 117 -1.95 9.97 10.93
CA ALA A 117 -2.06 8.63 10.37
C ALA A 117 -0.71 7.87 10.37
N HIS A 118 0.36 8.46 10.90
CA HIS A 118 1.69 7.82 10.90
C HIS A 118 1.72 6.55 11.75
N ASP A 119 1.16 6.56 12.95
CA ASP A 119 1.15 5.40 13.85
C ASP A 119 0.46 4.20 13.21
N PHE A 120 -0.70 4.42 12.58
CA PHE A 120 -1.40 3.37 11.85
C PHE A 120 -0.59 2.88 10.65
N ALA A 121 0.02 3.78 9.88
CA ALA A 121 0.79 3.40 8.71
C ALA A 121 2.07 2.63 9.08
N HIS A 122 2.72 2.98 10.18
CA HIS A 122 3.82 2.21 10.76
C HIS A 122 3.35 0.83 11.16
N TRP A 123 2.31 0.73 11.99
CA TRP A 123 1.75 -0.56 12.40
C TRP A 123 1.37 -1.44 11.18
N ALA A 124 0.77 -0.84 10.15
CA ALA A 124 0.35 -1.54 8.94
C ALA A 124 1.51 -2.01 8.04
N THR A 125 2.72 -1.47 8.22
CA THR A 125 3.88 -1.81 7.37
C THR A 125 5.01 -2.49 8.12
N GLU A 126 5.07 -2.36 9.45
CA GLU A 126 6.15 -2.80 10.32
C GLU A 126 6.50 -4.27 10.12
N HIS A 127 5.49 -5.16 10.12
CA HIS A 127 5.71 -6.59 9.95
C HIS A 127 6.38 -6.92 8.61
N CYS A 128 5.90 -6.33 7.52
CA CYS A 128 6.48 -6.57 6.20
C CYS A 128 7.88 -5.97 6.06
N VAL A 129 8.11 -4.78 6.62
CA VAL A 129 9.42 -4.12 6.60
C VAL A 129 10.43 -4.93 7.40
N THR A 130 10.05 -5.41 8.58
CA THR A 130 10.91 -6.22 9.44
C THR A 130 11.25 -7.57 8.79
N ASP A 131 10.24 -8.25 8.25
CA ASP A 131 10.42 -9.62 7.76
C ASP A 131 10.99 -9.71 6.35
N TYR A 132 10.81 -8.68 5.52
CA TYR A 132 11.18 -8.71 4.09
C TYR A 132 12.03 -7.52 3.66
N GLY A 133 12.00 -6.37 4.34
CA GLY A 133 12.65 -5.14 3.90
C GLY A 133 14.16 -5.27 3.70
N SER A 134 14.84 -5.98 4.61
CA SER A 134 16.27 -6.30 4.54
C SER A 134 16.63 -7.41 3.55
N LYS A 135 15.63 -8.18 3.08
CA LYS A 135 15.78 -9.28 2.13
C LYS A 135 15.56 -8.85 0.67
N LEU A 136 15.21 -7.58 0.45
CA LEU A 136 15.08 -7.01 -0.88
C LEU A 136 16.46 -6.95 -1.54
N ASP A 137 16.54 -7.42 -2.78
CA ASP A 137 17.80 -7.52 -3.51
C ASP A 137 17.66 -6.96 -4.92
N LYS A 138 18.27 -5.80 -5.15
CA LYS A 138 18.24 -5.11 -6.45
C LYS A 138 19.00 -5.84 -7.55
N SER A 139 19.86 -6.80 -7.21
CA SER A 139 20.65 -7.59 -8.17
C SER A 139 19.86 -8.70 -8.85
N GLN A 140 18.68 -9.07 -8.31
CA GLN A 140 17.82 -10.09 -8.89
C GLN A 140 17.33 -9.71 -10.29
N GLU A 141 17.55 -10.60 -11.26
CA GLU A 141 17.15 -10.39 -12.66
C GLU A 141 15.63 -10.16 -12.82
N PHE A 142 14.82 -10.85 -12.02
CA PHE A 142 13.34 -10.79 -12.05
C PHE A 142 12.73 -10.09 -10.84
N CYS A 143 13.55 -9.54 -9.94
CA CYS A 143 13.11 -8.73 -8.79
C CYS A 143 12.08 -9.44 -7.88
N GLU A 144 12.25 -10.76 -7.67
CA GLU A 144 11.27 -11.62 -6.99
C GLU A 144 11.01 -11.20 -5.54
N SER A 145 12.05 -10.80 -4.82
CA SER A 145 11.97 -10.32 -3.43
C SER A 145 11.01 -9.13 -3.27
N TYR A 146 10.97 -8.21 -4.24
CA TYR A 146 10.06 -7.07 -4.25
C TYR A 146 8.60 -7.49 -4.46
N GLY A 147 8.38 -8.53 -5.24
CA GLY A 147 7.04 -9.12 -5.43
C GLY A 147 6.51 -9.72 -4.13
N GLU A 148 7.34 -10.47 -3.40
CA GLU A 148 6.98 -11.04 -2.10
C GLU A 148 6.74 -9.97 -1.04
N PHE A 149 7.58 -8.93 -1.00
CA PHE A 149 7.37 -7.79 -0.10
C PHE A 149 6.04 -7.09 -0.35
N VAL A 150 5.70 -6.78 -1.60
CA VAL A 150 4.40 -6.17 -1.91
C VAL A 150 3.24 -7.12 -1.65
N LYS A 151 3.38 -8.43 -1.86
CA LYS A 151 2.34 -9.39 -1.45
C LYS A 151 2.11 -9.36 0.06
N CYS A 152 3.16 -9.25 0.87
CA CYS A 152 3.02 -9.09 2.32
C CYS A 152 2.21 -7.84 2.64
N LEU A 153 2.59 -6.70 2.06
CA LEU A 153 1.83 -5.45 2.23
C LEU A 153 0.37 -5.66 1.82
N LEU A 154 0.10 -6.19 0.63
CA LEU A 154 -1.23 -6.50 0.10
C LEU A 154 -2.07 -7.42 0.99
N LYS A 155 -1.45 -8.41 1.65
CA LYS A 155 -2.14 -9.35 2.52
C LYS A 155 -2.71 -8.66 3.76
N LEU A 156 -1.94 -7.78 4.39
CA LEU A 156 -2.42 -6.99 5.54
C LEU A 156 -3.69 -6.20 5.18
N PHE A 157 -3.78 -5.70 3.95
CA PHE A 157 -4.98 -5.01 3.47
C PHE A 157 -6.17 -5.93 3.20
N ALA A 158 -5.94 -7.13 2.64
CA ALA A 158 -7.00 -8.11 2.46
C ALA A 158 -7.59 -8.56 3.82
N ASP A 159 -6.72 -8.76 4.81
CA ASP A 159 -7.12 -9.13 6.17
C ASP A 159 -7.87 -7.97 6.87
N PHE A 160 -7.44 -6.72 6.64
CA PHE A 160 -8.14 -5.53 7.15
C PHE A 160 -9.49 -5.29 6.48
N GLN A 161 -9.61 -5.55 5.17
CA GLN A 161 -10.89 -5.52 4.47
C GLN A 161 -11.86 -6.54 5.06
N ALA A 162 -11.39 -7.78 5.24
CA ALA A 162 -12.18 -8.84 5.87
C ALA A 162 -12.61 -8.46 7.30
N PHE A 163 -11.72 -7.81 8.06
CA PHE A 163 -12.04 -7.31 9.40
C PHE A 163 -13.08 -6.19 9.38
N SER A 164 -12.94 -5.19 8.50
CA SER A 164 -13.88 -4.07 8.40
C SER A 164 -15.26 -4.50 7.88
N GLU A 165 -15.32 -5.44 6.95
CA GLU A 165 -16.57 -6.05 6.48
C GLU A 165 -17.23 -6.90 7.58
N ALA A 166 -16.44 -7.66 8.35
CA ALA A 166 -16.92 -8.43 9.50
C ALA A 166 -17.41 -7.53 10.65
N ALA A 167 -16.74 -6.41 10.90
CA ALA A 167 -17.14 -5.41 11.89
C ALA A 167 -18.44 -4.69 11.47
N ASN A 168 -18.58 -4.32 10.19
CA ASN A 168 -19.82 -3.76 9.63
C ASN A 168 -20.98 -4.77 9.59
N CYS A 169 -20.70 -6.07 9.57
CA CYS A 169 -21.74 -7.10 9.70
C CYS A 169 -22.25 -7.32 11.14
N LYS A 170 -21.60 -6.76 12.16
CA LYS A 170 -22.10 -6.78 13.55
C LYS A 170 -22.94 -5.56 13.94
N PHE A 171 -23.00 -4.52 13.10
CA PHE A 171 -23.86 -3.34 13.29
C PHE A 171 -25.14 -3.37 12.44
N LYS A 172 -25.63 -4.55 12.03
CA LYS A 172 -27.03 -4.70 11.63
C LYS A 172 -27.90 -4.57 12.88
N THR A 173 -28.27 -3.33 13.16
CA THR A 173 -29.52 -2.87 13.80
C THR A 173 -30.26 -3.97 14.56
N ASN A 174 -30.16 -3.96 15.88
CA ASN A 174 -31.25 -4.46 16.70
C ASN A 174 -32.25 -3.29 16.84
N PRO A 175 -33.39 -3.27 16.14
CA PRO A 175 -34.43 -2.29 16.42
C PRO A 175 -35.16 -2.78 17.67
N MET A 176 -34.66 -2.43 18.85
CA MET A 176 -35.45 -2.54 20.08
C MET A 176 -35.49 -1.19 20.77
N GLY A 177 -36.70 -0.64 20.90
CA GLY A 177 -37.01 0.31 21.96
C GLY A 177 -37.68 1.60 21.52
N ARG A 178 -38.88 1.51 20.93
CA ARG A 178 -40.02 2.29 21.43
C ARG A 178 -41.34 1.70 20.96
#